data_AF-A0A382YL11-F1
#
_entry.id   AF-A0A382YL11-F1
#
_cell.length_a   1.000
_cell.length_b   1.000
_cell.length_c   1.000
_cell.angle_alpha   90.00
_cell.angle_beta   90.00
_cell.angle_gamma   90.00
#
_symmetry.space_group_name_H-M   'P 1'
#
loop_
_entity.id
_entity.type
_entity.pdbx_description
1 polymer ?
#
loop_
_entity_poly.entity_id
_entity_poly.type
_entity_poly.pdbx_seq_one_letter_code
_entity_poly.pdbx_strand_id
1 'polypeptide(L)' 'VKPSGLNDGGYFGEAIDIEAVLADCLTAALAHGWTVNWLETENNIRLLTLHRAAASAHRKIYLSSGIHGDEPAAPLA' A
#
# COMPACT_ATOMS: atom_id res chain seq x y z
N VAL A 1 6.80 17.89 16.98
CA VAL A 1 6.18 17.85 15.63
C VAL A 1 4.81 17.21 15.81
N LYS A 2 3.72 17.88 15.41
CA LYS A 2 2.37 17.29 15.47
C LYS A 2 2.25 16.31 14.29
N PRO A 3 1.83 15.05 14.48
CA PRO A 3 1.59 14.16 13.36
C PRO A 3 0.52 14.78 12.46
N SER A 4 0.78 14.84 11.14
CA SER A 4 -0.15 15.41 10.16
C SER A 4 -0.97 14.34 9.43
N GLY A 5 -1.06 13.13 9.98
CA GLY A 5 -1.70 11.97 9.34
C GLY A 5 -3.12 11.71 9.81
N LEU A 6 -3.85 10.90 9.04
CA LEU A 6 -5.23 10.42 9.23
C LEU A 6 -5.53 9.77 10.61
N ASN A 7 -4.52 9.65 11.48
CA ASN A 7 -4.64 9.12 12.83
C ASN A 7 -5.08 10.25 13.79
N ASP A 8 -6.38 10.55 13.80
CA ASP A 8 -6.94 11.43 14.84
C ASP A 8 -6.73 10.78 16.23
N GLY A 9 -6.00 11.46 17.11
CA GLY A 9 -5.58 10.92 18.42
C GLY A 9 -4.25 10.16 18.44
N GLY A 10 -3.63 9.88 17.29
CA GLY A 10 -2.35 9.18 17.18
C GLY A 10 -2.47 7.66 17.05
N TYR A 11 -1.33 6.99 16.86
CA TYR A 11 -1.25 5.53 16.81
C TYR A 11 -1.13 4.96 18.23
N PHE A 12 -2.10 4.15 18.66
CA PHE A 12 -2.13 3.57 20.00
C PHE A 12 -1.45 2.19 20.11
N GLY A 13 -0.70 1.77 19.09
CA GLY A 13 0.02 0.49 19.07
C GLY A 13 -0.76 -0.68 18.44
N GLU A 14 -1.91 -0.44 17.84
CA GLU A 14 -2.72 -1.47 17.17
C GLU A 14 -2.06 -1.94 15.87
N ALA A 15 -1.45 -3.12 15.90
CA ALA A 15 -0.83 -3.69 14.71
C ALA A 15 -1.86 -4.18 13.68
N ILE A 16 -1.47 -4.15 12.42
CA ILE A 16 -2.18 -4.84 11.33
C ILE A 16 -1.52 -6.18 11.03
N ASP A 17 -2.31 -7.12 10.53
CA ASP A 17 -1.77 -8.28 9.84
C ASP A 17 -1.36 -7.86 8.43
N ILE A 18 -0.07 -7.52 8.26
CA ILE A 18 0.46 -7.05 6.97
C ILE A 18 0.34 -8.11 5.88
N GLU A 19 0.44 -9.41 6.22
CA GLU A 19 0.31 -10.48 5.23
C GLU A 19 -1.12 -10.59 4.72
N ALA A 20 -2.12 -10.47 5.62
CA ALA A 20 -3.53 -10.43 5.24
C ALA A 20 -3.84 -9.21 4.35
N VAL A 21 -3.35 -8.02 4.71
CA VAL A 21 -3.54 -6.81 3.90
C VAL A 21 -2.95 -6.96 2.50
N LEU A 22 -1.74 -7.52 2.38
CA LEU A 22 -1.12 -7.77 1.07
C LEU A 22 -1.90 -8.80 0.24
N ALA A 23 -2.44 -9.85 0.87
CA ALA A 23 -3.28 -10.84 0.20
C ALA A 23 -4.59 -10.24 -0.33
N ASP A 24 -5.22 -9.35 0.44
CA ASP A 24 -6.42 -8.61 0.02
C ASP A 24 -6.12 -7.68 -1.15
N CYS A 25 -5.02 -6.90 -1.07
CA CYS A 25 -4.56 -6.05 -2.17
C CYS A 25 -4.30 -6.86 -3.45
N LEU A 26 -3.65 -8.03 -3.34
CA LEU A 26 -3.39 -8.92 -4.47
C LEU A 26 -4.69 -9.42 -5.10
N THR A 27 -5.63 -9.87 -4.26
CA THR A 27 -6.94 -10.37 -4.71
C THR A 27 -7.71 -9.28 -5.46
N ALA A 28 -7.77 -8.07 -4.90
CA ALA A 28 -8.42 -6.92 -5.53
C ALA A 28 -7.71 -6.52 -6.83
N ALA A 29 -6.38 -6.48 -6.84
CA ALA A 29 -5.60 -6.14 -8.03
C ALA A 29 -5.94 -7.07 -9.21
N LEU A 30 -5.92 -8.38 -8.99
CA LEU A 30 -6.25 -9.37 -10.01
C LEU A 30 -7.70 -9.25 -10.48
N ALA A 31 -8.65 -9.08 -9.54
CA ALA A 31 -10.06 -8.91 -9.86
C ALA A 31 -10.35 -7.67 -10.72
N HIS A 32 -9.53 -6.62 -10.57
CA HIS A 32 -9.68 -5.34 -11.28
C HIS A 32 -8.71 -5.16 -12.46
N GLY A 33 -8.05 -6.23 -12.92
CA GLY A 33 -7.18 -6.20 -14.09
C GLY A 33 -5.90 -5.38 -13.91
N TRP A 34 -5.43 -5.24 -12.67
CA TRP A 34 -4.11 -4.70 -12.39
C TRP A 34 -3.04 -5.76 -12.61
N THR A 35 -1.88 -5.31 -13.07
CA THR A 35 -0.66 -6.11 -13.11
C THR A 35 0.06 -6.02 -11.77
N VAL A 36 0.58 -7.15 -11.31
CA VAL A 36 1.30 -7.29 -10.04
C VAL A 36 2.78 -7.43 -10.34
N ASN A 37 3.61 -6.62 -9.68
CA ASN A 37 5.06 -6.77 -9.73
C ASN A 37 5.62 -6.69 -8.31
N TRP A 38 6.59 -7.55 -8.01
CA TRP A 38 7.32 -7.50 -6.75
C TRP A 38 8.65 -6.79 -6.96
N LEU A 39 8.86 -5.69 -6.23
CA LEU A 39 10.14 -4.99 -6.22
C LEU A 39 11.00 -5.57 -5.11
N GLU A 40 12.11 -6.19 -5.50
CA GLU A 40 13.13 -6.68 -4.57
C GLU A 40 13.81 -5.49 -3.87
N THR A 41 13.97 -5.60 -2.55
CA THR A 41 14.69 -4.61 -1.73
C THR A 41 15.77 -5.29 -0.90
N GLU A 42 16.47 -4.52 -0.08
CA GLU A 42 17.45 -5.07 0.86
C GLU A 42 16.76 -5.95 1.93
N ASN A 43 17.55 -6.73 2.67
CA ASN A 43 17.09 -7.54 3.80
C ASN A 43 15.99 -8.57 3.47
N ASN A 44 15.93 -9.05 2.23
CA ASN A 44 14.95 -10.04 1.78
C ASN A 44 13.49 -9.56 1.91
N ILE A 45 13.28 -8.23 1.89
CA ILE A 45 11.96 -7.61 1.85
C ILE A 45 11.60 -7.35 0.40
N ARG A 46 10.33 -7.53 0.06
CA ARG A 46 9.79 -7.21 -1.26
C ARG A 46 8.60 -6.28 -1.12
N LEU A 47 8.54 -5.27 -1.98
CA LEU A 47 7.41 -4.35 -2.03
C LEU A 47 6.41 -4.80 -3.10
N LEU A 48 5.14 -4.91 -2.72
CA LEU A 48 4.05 -5.12 -3.65
C LEU A 48 3.83 -3.85 -4.45
N THR A 49 4.01 -3.92 -5.76
CA THR A 49 3.70 -2.82 -6.67
C THR A 49 2.59 -3.24 -7.63
N LEU A 50 1.61 -2.37 -7.79
CA LEU A 50 0.43 -2.60 -8.62
C LEU A 50 0.41 -1.57 -9.74
N HIS A 51 0.20 -2.01 -10.96
CA HIS A 51 0.10 -1.12 -12.10
C HIS A 51 -1.10 -1.47 -12.99
N ARG A 52 -1.89 -0.45 -13.34
CA ARG A 52 -2.95 -0.56 -14.34
C ARG A 52 -2.64 0.34 -15.53
N ALA A 53 -2.29 -0.26 -16.65
CA ALA A 53 -2.14 0.47 -17.90
C ALA A 53 -3.52 0.90 -18.42
N ALA A 54 -3.62 2.13 -18.93
CA ALA A 54 -4.76 2.59 -19.70
C ALA A 54 -4.37 2.70 -21.17
N ALA A 55 -5.29 2.38 -22.09
CA ALA A 55 -5.05 2.47 -23.54
C ALA A 55 -4.69 3.90 -23.99
N SER A 56 -5.28 4.91 -23.33
CA SER A 56 -4.92 6.31 -23.47
C SER A 56 -4.87 6.94 -22.08
N ALA A 57 -3.67 7.14 -21.55
CA ALA A 57 -3.49 7.75 -20.23
C ALA A 57 -3.27 9.26 -20.38
N HIS A 58 -4.27 10.05 -19.99
CA HIS A 58 -4.12 11.52 -19.91
C HIS A 58 -3.32 11.97 -18.67
N ARG A 59 -3.19 11.10 -17.66
CA ARG A 59 -2.44 11.32 -16.42
C ARG A 59 -1.82 10.01 -15.96
N LYS A 60 -0.65 10.11 -15.32
CA LYS A 60 0.00 9.00 -14.60
C LYS A 60 -0.04 9.34 -13.12
N ILE A 61 -0.65 8.46 -12.33
CA ILE A 61 -0.83 8.66 -10.89
C ILE A 61 -0.01 7.60 -10.18
N TYR A 62 0.78 8.02 -9.21
CA TYR A 62 1.50 7.14 -8.30
C TYR A 62 0.94 7.35 -6.90
N LEU A 63 0.54 6.25 -6.26
CA LEU A 63 0.08 6.22 -4.88
C LEU A 63 0.97 5.25 -4.12
N SER A 64 1.36 5.63 -2.90
CA SER A 64 2.13 4.79 -1.99
C SER A 64 1.57 4.95 -0.59
N SER A 65 1.68 3.89 0.20
CA SER A 65 1.17 3.82 1.56
C SER A 65 2.11 2.98 2.43
N GLY A 66 2.05 3.13 3.76
CA GLY A 66 2.85 2.34 4.69
C GLY A 66 4.34 2.69 4.72
N ILE A 67 4.71 3.94 4.43
CA ILE A 67 6.11 4.41 4.54
C ILE A 67 6.60 4.38 5.99
N HIS A 68 5.69 4.59 6.95
CA HIS A 68 5.95 4.48 8.38
C HIS A 68 5.20 3.27 8.94
N GLY A 69 5.92 2.41 9.70
CA GLY A 69 5.36 1.19 10.27
C GLY A 69 4.38 1.41 11.43
N ASP A 70 4.34 2.62 11.99
CA ASP A 70 3.43 3.07 13.04
C ASP A 70 2.22 3.86 12.50
N GLU A 71 1.99 3.86 11.18
CA GLU A 71 0.85 4.55 10.53
C GLU A 71 -0.01 3.57 9.70
N PRO A 72 -0.72 2.60 10.32
CA PRO A 72 -1.40 1.53 9.60
C PRO A 72 -2.70 1.93 8.90
N ALA A 73 -3.24 3.13 9.17
CA ALA A 73 -4.53 3.54 8.63
C ALA A 73 -4.53 3.62 7.10
N ALA A 74 -3.43 4.08 6.50
CA ALA A 74 -3.37 4.27 5.05
C ALA A 74 -3.27 2.94 4.25
N PRO A 75 -2.57 1.89 4.72
CA PRO A 75 -2.61 0.58 4.06
C PRO A 75 -3.98 -0.13 4.12
N LEU A 76 -4.81 0.19 5.11
CA LEU A 76 -6.13 -0.40 5.30
C LEU A 76 -7.26 0.25 4.48
N ALA A 77 -6.99 1.43 3.89
CA ALA A 77 -7.99 2.28 3.23
C ALA A 77 -8.32 1.87 1.79
#